data_AF-A0A1X1GAN3-F1
#
_entry.id   AF-A0A1X1GAN3-F1
#
_cell.length_a   1.000
_cell.length_b   1.000
_cell.length_c   1.000
_cell.angle_alpha   90.00
_cell.angle_beta   90.00
_cell.angle_gamma   90.00
#
_symmetry.space_group_name_H-M   'P 1'
#
loop_
_entity.id
_entity.type
_entity.pdbx_description
1 polymer ?
#
loop_
_entity_poly.entity_id
_entity_poly.type
_entity_poly.pdbx_seq_one_letter_code
_entity_poly.pdbx_strand_id
1 'polypeptide(L)'
;MYPELCDYWSSKNLVKTDEVTRLVEAENKIFTWICDCCNLEFQERLGIVLEAFTKNNSSKLNSICPYYNKKLPKPNETVNYVKPYLINEWVKELNGDIYTFFYDSNTLVDWNCRKCHRNFKAKISERHENDQCCPYCSFKKTAKGYNDLETTHPWLIKEWSTLNKQEMSSVRANSTYTAWWKCPVCTGEYQQVIKEKFYRDNSCPYCRNQKVLKGFNDLATTQQSLMNEWDYVNNLLIANPTEITELSNMSVWWICQENPDHRYKIQVKERMTYRKRNKKACSICKGYRRKQEHFVQFKKDIKK
;
A
#
# COMPACT_ATOMS: atom_id res chain seq x y z
N MET A 1 -37.87 57.97 -3.14
CA MET A 1 -38.05 56.90 -4.14
C MET A 1 -36.83 56.91 -5.04
N TYR A 2 -36.20 55.77 -5.31
CA TYR A 2 -35.00 55.67 -6.14
C TYR A 2 -35.33 54.88 -7.42
N PRO A 3 -35.90 55.53 -8.47
CA PRO A 3 -36.30 54.84 -9.70
C PRO A 3 -35.14 54.08 -10.37
N GLU A 4 -33.93 54.61 -10.22
CA GLU A 4 -32.69 54.04 -10.73
C GLU A 4 -32.35 52.66 -10.13
N LEU A 5 -32.89 52.33 -8.96
CA LEU A 5 -32.68 51.02 -8.33
C LEU A 5 -33.63 49.93 -8.86
N CYS A 6 -34.69 50.31 -9.60
CA CYS A 6 -35.67 49.36 -10.14
C CYS A 6 -35.02 48.31 -11.05
N ASP A 7 -34.05 48.71 -11.86
CA ASP A 7 -33.36 47.83 -12.81
C ASP A 7 -32.51 46.76 -12.12
N TYR A 8 -32.17 46.97 -10.85
CA TYR A 8 -31.34 46.08 -10.03
C TYR A 8 -32.18 45.34 -8.98
N TRP A 9 -33.49 45.50 -8.97
CA TRP A 9 -34.37 44.91 -7.96
C TRP A 9 -34.85 43.53 -8.40
N SER A 10 -34.60 42.50 -7.58
CA SER A 10 -35.13 41.16 -7.89
C SER A 10 -36.65 41.09 -7.66
N SER A 11 -37.32 40.36 -8.54
CA SER A 11 -38.73 39.99 -8.39
C SER A 11 -39.02 39.10 -7.18
N LYS A 12 -37.98 38.55 -6.52
CA LYS A 12 -38.11 37.76 -5.29
C LYS A 12 -38.37 38.61 -4.05
N ASN A 13 -38.18 39.92 -4.11
CA ASN A 13 -38.51 40.81 -3.02
C ASN A 13 -40.03 40.95 -2.91
N LEU A 14 -40.57 40.79 -1.69
CA LEU A 14 -42.01 40.89 -1.44
C LEU A 14 -42.57 42.31 -1.49
N VAL A 15 -41.69 43.31 -1.40
CA VAL A 15 -42.04 44.73 -1.46
C VAL A 15 -41.54 45.33 -2.76
N LYS A 16 -42.29 46.30 -3.28
CA LYS A 16 -41.87 47.04 -4.47
C LYS A 16 -40.88 48.13 -4.09
N THR A 17 -40.07 48.57 -5.05
CA THR A 17 -39.03 49.58 -4.86
C THR A 17 -39.57 50.95 -4.45
N ASP A 18 -40.77 51.29 -4.88
CA ASP A 18 -41.48 52.53 -4.58
C ASP A 18 -42.00 52.60 -3.14
N GLU A 19 -42.25 51.46 -2.53
CA GLU A 19 -42.70 51.31 -1.14
C GLU A 19 -41.56 51.42 -0.11
N VAL A 20 -40.29 51.43 -0.56
CA VAL A 20 -39.11 51.50 0.31
C VAL A 20 -38.78 52.96 0.67
N THR A 21 -39.18 53.39 1.88
CA THR A 21 -38.93 54.75 2.41
C THR A 21 -37.52 54.91 3.00
N ARG A 22 -36.93 56.12 2.93
CA ARG A 22 -35.66 56.55 3.59
C ARG A 22 -35.77 56.65 5.13
N LEU A 23 -36.38 55.68 5.79
CA LEU A 23 -36.32 55.61 7.25
C LEU A 23 -35.03 54.86 7.62
N VAL A 24 -34.34 55.30 8.68
CA VAL A 24 -33.09 54.68 9.18
C VAL A 24 -33.26 53.17 9.42
N GLU A 25 -34.49 52.74 9.74
CA GLU A 25 -34.87 51.34 9.91
C GLU A 25 -34.85 50.52 8.61
N ALA A 26 -35.03 51.15 7.45
CA ALA A 26 -35.03 50.50 6.15
C ALA A 26 -33.62 50.24 5.61
N GLU A 27 -32.61 51.03 6.02
CA GLU A 27 -31.23 50.87 5.56
C GLU A 27 -30.58 49.57 6.04
N ASN A 28 -31.04 49.03 7.18
CA ASN A 28 -30.56 47.75 7.71
C ASN A 28 -31.29 46.53 7.14
N LYS A 29 -32.36 46.73 6.35
CA LYS A 29 -33.09 45.62 5.73
C LYS A 29 -32.29 45.04 4.56
N ILE A 30 -32.27 43.72 4.48
CA ILE A 30 -31.64 42.95 3.40
C ILE A 30 -32.67 42.72 2.31
N PHE A 31 -32.29 43.02 1.07
CA PHE A 31 -33.09 42.74 -0.13
C PHE A 31 -32.25 41.92 -1.11
N THR A 32 -32.93 41.30 -2.07
CA THR A 32 -32.28 40.59 -3.19
C THR A 32 -32.11 41.54 -4.36
N TRP A 33 -30.88 41.67 -4.84
CA TRP A 33 -30.48 42.58 -5.91
C TRP A 33 -29.93 41.80 -7.10
N ILE A 34 -30.10 42.33 -8.31
CA ILE A 34 -29.54 41.80 -9.55
C ILE A 34 -28.31 42.64 -9.90
N CYS A 35 -27.15 41.99 -10.03
CA CYS A 35 -25.93 42.67 -10.45
C CYS A 35 -25.96 42.96 -11.95
N ASP A 36 -25.73 44.21 -12.36
CA ASP A 36 -25.58 44.63 -13.76
C ASP A 36 -24.43 43.96 -14.52
N CYS A 37 -23.36 43.61 -13.83
CA CYS A 37 -22.15 43.08 -14.48
C CYS A 37 -22.18 41.57 -14.71
N CYS A 38 -22.95 40.81 -13.93
CA CYS A 38 -23.03 39.35 -14.07
C CYS A 38 -24.46 38.80 -14.15
N ASN A 39 -25.47 39.65 -14.02
CA ASN A 39 -26.88 39.32 -14.04
C ASN A 39 -27.30 38.25 -13.00
N LEU A 40 -26.53 38.14 -11.91
CA LEU A 40 -26.81 37.22 -10.81
C LEU A 40 -27.47 37.93 -9.65
N GLU A 41 -28.35 37.21 -8.97
CA GLU A 41 -29.02 37.66 -7.76
C GLU A 41 -28.13 37.47 -6.53
N PHE A 42 -28.02 38.51 -5.70
CA PHE A 42 -27.33 38.47 -4.41
C PHE A 42 -28.11 39.24 -3.35
N GLN A 43 -27.87 38.93 -2.08
CA GLN A 43 -28.53 39.60 -0.96
C GLN A 43 -27.59 40.64 -0.35
N GLU A 44 -28.10 41.86 -0.14
CA GLU A 44 -27.34 42.92 0.52
C GLU A 44 -28.28 43.92 1.20
N ARG A 45 -27.77 44.64 2.21
CA ARG A 45 -28.48 45.70 2.92
C ARG A 45 -28.71 46.91 2.02
N LEU A 46 -29.90 47.51 2.12
CA LEU A 46 -30.25 48.72 1.37
C LEU A 46 -29.24 49.86 1.58
N GLY A 47 -28.78 50.10 2.81
CA GLY A 47 -27.83 51.17 3.11
C GLY A 47 -26.50 51.01 2.37
N ILE A 48 -25.98 49.78 2.28
CA ILE A 48 -24.71 49.46 1.58
C ILE A 48 -24.87 49.69 0.07
N VAL A 49 -26.02 49.30 -0.49
CA VAL A 49 -26.35 49.53 -1.90
C VAL A 49 -26.42 51.03 -2.19
N LEU A 50 -27.15 51.80 -1.38
CA LEU A 50 -27.25 53.25 -1.53
C LEU A 50 -25.90 53.95 -1.43
N GLU A 51 -25.05 53.53 -0.50
CA GLU A 51 -23.69 54.05 -0.35
C GLU A 51 -22.84 53.75 -1.60
N ALA A 52 -22.88 52.53 -2.12
CA ALA A 52 -22.14 52.14 -3.31
C ALA A 52 -22.57 52.93 -4.56
N PHE A 53 -23.87 53.18 -4.72
CA PHE A 53 -24.43 53.99 -5.81
C PHE A 53 -24.05 55.46 -5.72
N THR A 54 -24.01 56.03 -4.52
CA THR A 54 -23.75 57.47 -4.33
C THR A 54 -22.26 57.84 -4.35
N LYS A 55 -21.36 56.97 -3.88
CA LYS A 55 -19.93 57.28 -3.78
C LYS A 55 -19.14 57.12 -5.08
N ASN A 56 -19.55 56.25 -6.00
CA ASN A 56 -18.68 55.82 -7.12
C ASN A 56 -18.94 56.54 -8.46
N ASN A 57 -19.87 57.49 -8.55
CA ASN A 57 -20.28 58.17 -9.81
C ASN A 57 -20.54 57.21 -11.00
N SER A 58 -20.70 55.93 -10.71
CA SER A 58 -20.91 54.84 -11.63
C SER A 58 -22.03 54.02 -11.01
N SER A 59 -23.16 54.02 -11.70
CA SER A 59 -24.39 53.31 -11.38
C SER A 59 -24.21 51.78 -11.50
N LYS A 60 -23.18 51.22 -10.85
CA LYS A 60 -22.79 49.82 -11.01
C LYS A 60 -22.69 49.14 -9.66
N LEU A 61 -23.25 47.93 -9.57
CA LEU A 61 -23.25 47.10 -8.36
C LEU A 61 -22.03 46.18 -8.27
N ASN A 62 -21.07 46.36 -9.16
CA ASN A 62 -19.89 45.51 -9.28
C ASN A 62 -19.01 45.47 -8.01
N SER A 63 -18.93 46.57 -7.27
CA SER A 63 -18.12 46.69 -6.06
C SER A 63 -18.67 45.85 -4.90
N ILE A 64 -20.00 45.71 -4.82
CA ILE A 64 -20.68 44.99 -3.74
C ILE A 64 -21.12 43.57 -4.14
N CYS A 65 -21.26 43.28 -5.43
CA CYS A 65 -21.63 41.95 -5.93
C CYS A 65 -20.59 40.88 -5.52
N PRO A 66 -20.96 39.87 -4.72
CA PRO A 66 -20.03 38.84 -4.24
C PRO A 66 -19.48 37.94 -5.35
N TYR A 67 -20.22 37.80 -6.45
CA TYR A 67 -19.77 37.00 -7.61
C TYR A 67 -18.79 37.76 -8.49
N TYR A 68 -18.97 39.08 -8.63
CA TYR A 68 -18.12 39.90 -9.46
C TYR A 68 -16.77 40.17 -8.79
N ASN A 69 -16.78 40.43 -7.48
CA ASN A 69 -15.56 40.60 -6.68
C ASN A 69 -14.90 39.28 -6.25
N LYS A 70 -15.39 38.14 -6.76
CA LYS A 70 -14.86 36.78 -6.52
C LYS A 70 -14.87 36.34 -5.05
N LYS A 71 -15.74 36.92 -4.20
CA LYS A 71 -16.01 36.39 -2.86
C LYS A 71 -16.80 35.08 -2.91
N LEU A 72 -17.70 34.95 -3.87
CA LEU A 72 -18.46 33.73 -4.17
C LEU A 72 -18.25 33.33 -5.63
N PRO A 73 -18.24 32.03 -5.95
CA PRO A 73 -18.19 31.56 -7.33
C PRO A 73 -19.49 31.88 -8.06
N LYS A 74 -19.40 32.24 -9.35
CA LYS A 74 -20.57 32.18 -10.22
C LYS A 74 -21.04 30.73 -10.33
N PRO A 75 -22.31 30.46 -10.69
CA PRO A 75 -22.81 29.10 -10.82
C PRO A 75 -21.90 28.20 -11.66
N ASN A 76 -21.37 28.71 -12.78
CA ASN A 76 -20.49 27.98 -13.69
C ASN A 76 -19.06 27.75 -13.16
N GLU A 77 -18.69 28.36 -12.05
CA GLU A 77 -17.39 28.25 -11.37
C GLU A 77 -17.48 27.39 -10.10
N THR A 78 -18.66 26.89 -9.75
CA THR A 78 -18.86 26.01 -8.59
C THR A 78 -18.38 24.59 -8.87
N VAL A 79 -17.90 23.91 -7.82
CA VAL A 79 -17.40 22.53 -7.88
C VAL A 79 -18.39 21.57 -8.55
N ASN A 80 -19.65 21.62 -8.14
CA ASN A 80 -20.70 20.74 -8.59
C ASN A 80 -21.31 21.16 -9.93
N TYR A 81 -21.12 22.40 -10.39
CA TYR A 81 -21.47 22.72 -11.77
C TYR A 81 -20.48 22.08 -12.74
N VAL A 82 -19.18 22.25 -12.48
CA VAL A 82 -18.14 21.72 -13.37
C VAL A 82 -18.06 20.18 -13.28
N LYS A 83 -18.31 19.61 -12.09
CA LYS A 83 -18.40 18.15 -11.88
C LYS A 83 -19.64 17.78 -11.04
N PRO A 84 -20.82 17.60 -11.67
CA PRO A 84 -22.10 17.35 -10.99
C PRO A 84 -22.12 16.21 -9.98
N TYR A 85 -21.39 15.12 -10.26
CA TYR A 85 -21.39 13.97 -9.37
C TYR A 85 -20.68 14.21 -8.03
N LEU A 86 -19.89 15.29 -7.88
CA LEU A 86 -19.18 15.59 -6.64
C LEU A 86 -20.13 15.97 -5.50
N ILE A 87 -21.37 16.37 -5.81
CA ILE A 87 -22.40 16.59 -4.79
C ILE A 87 -22.65 15.33 -3.95
N ASN A 88 -22.55 14.15 -4.56
CA ASN A 88 -22.76 12.87 -3.90
C ASN A 88 -21.56 12.44 -3.05
N GLU A 89 -20.40 13.08 -3.25
CA GLU A 89 -19.20 12.87 -2.44
C GLU A 89 -19.05 13.95 -1.36
N TRP A 90 -19.85 15.01 -1.37
CA TRP A 90 -19.71 16.15 -0.47
C TRP A 90 -20.34 15.89 0.89
N VAL A 91 -19.58 16.11 1.96
CA VAL A 91 -20.09 16.00 3.33
C VAL A 91 -20.56 17.38 3.82
N LYS A 92 -21.84 17.69 3.57
CA LYS A 92 -22.44 19.02 3.82
C LYS A 92 -22.34 19.45 5.29
N GLU A 93 -22.51 18.51 6.21
CA GLU A 93 -22.51 18.76 7.65
C GLU A 93 -21.14 19.24 8.16
N LEU A 94 -20.05 18.86 7.47
CA LEU A 94 -18.69 19.23 7.84
C LEU A 94 -18.17 20.42 7.03
N ASN A 95 -18.55 20.53 5.76
CA ASN A 95 -17.96 21.51 4.84
C ASN A 95 -18.83 22.75 4.62
N GLY A 96 -20.12 22.69 4.96
CA GLY A 96 -21.09 23.70 4.56
C GLY A 96 -21.58 23.52 3.13
N ASP A 97 -22.05 24.60 2.51
CA ASP A 97 -22.70 24.56 1.20
C ASP A 97 -21.68 24.55 0.05
N ILE A 98 -21.75 23.52 -0.79
CA ILE A 98 -20.84 23.30 -1.93
C ILE A 98 -20.90 24.43 -2.96
N TYR A 99 -22.03 25.13 -3.07
CA TYR A 99 -22.19 26.25 -4.00
C TYR A 99 -21.36 27.48 -3.61
N THR A 100 -20.75 27.50 -2.42
CA THR A 100 -19.93 28.63 -1.97
C THR A 100 -18.44 28.48 -2.34
N PHE A 101 -18.04 27.34 -2.94
CA PHE A 101 -16.64 27.04 -3.24
C PHE A 101 -16.36 27.04 -4.75
N PHE A 102 -15.25 27.67 -5.14
CA PHE A 102 -14.67 27.58 -6.48
C PHE A 102 -14.14 26.17 -6.76
N TYR A 103 -14.29 25.69 -8.01
CA TYR A 103 -13.84 24.35 -8.43
C TYR A 103 -12.32 24.12 -8.32
N ASP A 104 -11.52 25.19 -8.34
CA ASP A 104 -10.05 25.19 -8.24
C ASP A 104 -9.55 25.56 -6.84
N SER A 105 -10.45 25.63 -5.85
CA SER A 105 -10.08 26.00 -4.48
C SER A 105 -9.11 25.00 -3.84
N ASN A 106 -8.13 25.53 -3.11
CA ASN A 106 -7.20 24.73 -2.31
C ASN A 106 -7.71 24.38 -0.90
N THR A 107 -8.98 24.70 -0.59
CA THR A 107 -9.59 24.34 0.69
C THR A 107 -9.62 22.83 0.87
N LEU A 108 -9.10 22.35 2.00
CA LEU A 108 -9.15 20.95 2.40
C LEU A 108 -10.52 20.64 3.02
N VAL A 109 -11.26 19.70 2.43
CA VAL A 109 -12.63 19.38 2.84
C VAL A 109 -12.82 17.86 3.00
N ASP A 110 -13.90 17.47 3.68
CA ASP A 110 -14.27 16.07 3.88
C ASP A 110 -15.13 15.54 2.73
N TRP A 111 -14.71 14.40 2.17
CA TRP A 111 -15.38 13.70 1.07
C TRP A 111 -15.80 12.31 1.50
N ASN A 112 -16.95 11.84 1.04
CA ASN A 112 -17.35 10.44 1.08
C ASN A 112 -17.10 9.79 -0.29
N CYS A 113 -16.19 8.83 -0.38
CA CYS A 113 -15.86 8.23 -1.66
C CYS A 113 -17.03 7.39 -2.20
N ARG A 114 -17.55 7.70 -3.40
CA ARG A 114 -18.60 6.89 -4.06
C ARG A 114 -18.26 5.42 -4.30
N LYS A 115 -16.96 5.06 -4.39
CA LYS A 115 -16.53 3.68 -4.69
C LYS A 115 -16.45 2.81 -3.44
N CYS A 116 -15.85 3.33 -2.37
CA CYS A 116 -15.59 2.56 -1.15
C CYS A 116 -16.41 3.03 0.06
N HIS A 117 -17.21 4.09 -0.10
CA HIS A 117 -18.09 4.70 0.91
C HIS A 117 -17.37 5.20 2.18
N ARG A 118 -16.05 5.38 2.10
CA ARG A 118 -15.23 5.84 3.22
C ARG A 118 -14.96 7.33 3.12
N ASN A 119 -14.90 7.95 4.30
CA ASN A 119 -14.58 9.36 4.44
C ASN A 119 -13.07 9.60 4.26
N PHE A 120 -12.72 10.63 3.50
CA PHE A 120 -11.33 11.07 3.33
C PHE A 120 -11.27 12.60 3.15
N LYS A 121 -10.14 13.19 3.52
CA LYS A 121 -9.87 14.62 3.29
C LYS A 121 -9.05 14.81 2.02
N ALA A 122 -9.44 15.77 1.18
CA ALA A 122 -8.70 16.19 0.00
C ALA A 122 -9.04 17.64 -0.35
N LYS A 123 -8.13 18.34 -1.04
CA LYS A 123 -8.45 19.68 -1.55
C LYS A 123 -9.49 19.59 -2.66
N ILE A 124 -10.27 20.64 -2.82
CA ILE A 124 -11.26 20.74 -3.88
C ILE A 124 -10.60 20.66 -5.26
N SER A 125 -9.52 21.43 -5.50
CA SER A 125 -8.71 21.39 -6.72
C SER A 125 -8.19 19.98 -7.04
N GLU A 126 -7.56 19.33 -6.06
CA GLU A 126 -7.03 17.97 -6.22
C GLU A 126 -8.13 16.95 -6.54
N ARG A 127 -9.29 17.04 -5.87
CA ARG A 127 -10.45 16.18 -6.17
C ARG A 127 -11.01 16.48 -7.54
N HIS A 128 -11.10 17.75 -7.93
CA HIS A 128 -11.58 18.17 -9.23
C HIS A 128 -10.69 17.61 -10.36
N GLU A 129 -9.37 17.68 -10.22
CA GLU A 129 -8.43 17.19 -11.24
C GLU A 129 -8.29 15.66 -11.26
N ASN A 130 -8.42 14.99 -10.11
CA ASN A 130 -8.13 13.56 -9.97
C ASN A 130 -9.28 12.74 -9.35
N ASP A 131 -9.98 11.97 -10.18
CA ASP A 131 -11.05 11.06 -9.75
C ASP A 131 -10.57 9.84 -8.92
N GLN A 132 -9.26 9.63 -8.80
CA GLN A 132 -8.65 8.60 -7.95
C GLN A 132 -7.96 9.19 -6.72
N CYS A 133 -8.34 10.38 -6.26
CA CYS A 133 -7.74 11.01 -5.07
C CYS A 133 -8.04 10.26 -3.76
N CYS A 134 -9.06 9.40 -3.72
CA CYS A 134 -9.42 8.64 -2.52
C CYS A 134 -8.25 7.74 -2.10
N PRO A 135 -7.66 7.94 -0.90
CA PRO A 135 -6.43 7.26 -0.51
C PRO A 135 -6.63 5.75 -0.29
N TYR A 136 -7.86 5.31 -0.03
CA TYR A 136 -8.17 3.88 0.10
C TYR A 136 -8.27 3.21 -1.28
N CYS A 137 -8.97 3.83 -2.22
CA CYS A 137 -9.10 3.29 -3.59
C CYS A 137 -7.76 3.33 -4.35
N SER A 138 -6.94 4.36 -4.10
CA SER A 138 -5.63 4.51 -4.73
C SER A 138 -4.52 3.71 -4.01
N PHE A 139 -4.86 2.84 -3.07
CA PHE A 139 -3.91 2.05 -2.27
C PHE A 139 -2.80 2.92 -1.62
N LYS A 140 -3.12 4.13 -1.16
CA LYS A 140 -2.22 4.94 -0.32
C LYS A 140 -2.45 4.65 1.17
N LYS A 141 -3.68 4.35 1.56
CA LYS A 141 -4.09 3.95 2.91
C LYS A 141 -4.72 2.57 2.92
N THR A 142 -4.47 1.80 3.98
CA THR A 142 -5.12 0.51 4.23
C THR A 142 -6.46 0.76 4.92
N ALA A 143 -7.47 -0.02 4.54
CA ALA A 143 -8.79 -0.05 5.14
C ALA A 143 -9.25 -1.49 5.29
N LYS A 144 -9.46 -1.91 6.55
CA LYS A 144 -9.96 -3.24 6.93
C LYS A 144 -11.33 -3.52 6.32
N GLY A 145 -11.52 -4.72 5.78
CA GLY A 145 -12.71 -5.14 5.06
C GLY A 145 -12.82 -4.57 3.64
N TYR A 146 -11.73 -4.05 3.06
CA TYR A 146 -11.77 -3.47 1.71
C TYR A 146 -10.52 -3.77 0.89
N ASN A 147 -9.38 -3.19 1.27
CA ASN A 147 -8.15 -3.28 0.49
C ASN A 147 -6.99 -3.90 1.28
N ASP A 148 -7.26 -4.40 2.48
CA ASP A 148 -6.32 -5.14 3.30
C ASP A 148 -6.06 -6.55 2.76
N LEU A 149 -4.96 -7.16 3.21
CA LEU A 149 -4.47 -8.44 2.73
C LEU A 149 -5.41 -9.59 3.12
N GLU A 150 -6.01 -9.55 4.31
CA GLU A 150 -6.95 -10.57 4.78
C GLU A 150 -8.21 -10.61 3.91
N THR A 151 -8.75 -9.43 3.56
CA THR A 151 -9.93 -9.31 2.70
C THR A 151 -9.62 -9.67 1.25
N THR A 152 -8.49 -9.22 0.72
CA THR A 152 -8.15 -9.39 -0.71
C THR A 152 -7.52 -10.74 -1.04
N HIS A 153 -6.85 -11.38 -0.06
CA HIS A 153 -6.13 -12.64 -0.24
C HIS A 153 -6.39 -13.62 0.91
N PRO A 154 -7.66 -14.00 1.17
CA PRO A 154 -8.03 -14.77 2.36
C PRO A 154 -7.38 -16.16 2.46
N TRP A 155 -7.00 -16.76 1.32
CA TRP A 155 -6.33 -18.07 1.32
C TRP A 155 -4.94 -18.06 2.00
N LEU A 156 -4.31 -16.88 2.09
CA LEU A 156 -3.01 -16.71 2.75
C LEU A 156 -3.10 -16.76 4.27
N ILE A 157 -4.29 -16.75 4.88
CA ILE A 157 -4.44 -16.82 6.33
C ILE A 157 -3.78 -18.08 6.92
N LYS A 158 -3.80 -19.19 6.18
CA LYS A 158 -3.17 -20.46 6.57
C LYS A 158 -1.65 -20.40 6.53
N GLU A 159 -1.10 -19.49 5.74
CA GLU A 159 0.34 -19.23 5.64
C GLU A 159 0.78 -18.08 6.54
N TRP A 160 -0.12 -17.31 7.15
CA TRP A 160 0.24 -16.20 8.03
C TRP A 160 0.75 -16.75 9.37
N SER A 161 2.03 -16.50 9.69
CA SER A 161 2.63 -16.99 10.93
C SER A 161 2.16 -16.17 12.14
N THR A 162 2.05 -16.84 13.29
CA THR A 162 1.80 -16.21 14.60
C THR A 162 2.97 -15.36 15.09
N LEU A 163 4.14 -15.44 14.44
CA LEU A 163 5.30 -14.59 14.72
C LEU A 163 5.12 -13.15 14.23
N ASN A 164 4.10 -12.87 13.41
CA ASN A 164 3.81 -11.52 12.96
C ASN A 164 3.24 -10.66 14.10
N LYS A 165 3.81 -9.45 14.26
CA LYS A 165 3.29 -8.44 15.20
C LYS A 165 2.05 -7.71 14.67
N GLN A 166 1.88 -7.69 13.35
CA GLN A 166 0.77 -7.03 12.68
C GLN A 166 -0.30 -8.05 12.27
N GLU A 167 -1.56 -7.65 12.37
CA GLU A 167 -2.68 -8.41 11.82
C GLU A 167 -2.62 -8.40 10.30
N MET A 168 -3.04 -9.51 9.67
CA MET A 168 -3.13 -9.59 8.22
C MET A 168 -4.10 -8.54 7.64
N SER A 169 -5.17 -8.18 8.36
CA SER A 169 -6.09 -7.10 7.97
C SER A 169 -5.54 -5.67 8.14
N SER A 170 -4.32 -5.51 8.65
CA SER A 170 -3.68 -4.19 8.79
C SER A 170 -2.70 -3.86 7.65
N VAL A 171 -2.33 -4.86 6.85
CA VAL A 171 -1.38 -4.75 5.74
C VAL A 171 -2.05 -4.93 4.39
N ARG A 172 -1.36 -4.60 3.30
CA ARG A 172 -1.86 -4.72 1.91
C ARG A 172 -0.99 -5.65 1.09
N ALA A 173 -1.54 -6.22 0.02
CA ALA A 173 -0.80 -7.09 -0.89
C ALA A 173 0.41 -6.42 -1.55
N ASN A 174 0.37 -5.10 -1.80
CA ASN A 174 1.50 -4.35 -2.35
C ASN A 174 2.47 -3.79 -1.29
N SER A 175 2.33 -4.18 -0.03
CA SER A 175 3.16 -3.70 1.07
C SER A 175 4.61 -4.15 0.93
N THR A 176 5.54 -3.25 1.31
CA THR A 176 6.97 -3.55 1.48
C THR A 176 7.29 -4.13 2.86
N TYR A 177 6.27 -4.37 3.70
CA TYR A 177 6.44 -5.01 5.00
C TYR A 177 6.94 -6.45 4.83
N THR A 178 7.94 -6.82 5.63
CA THR A 178 8.45 -8.18 5.73
C THR A 178 7.63 -8.94 6.77
N ALA A 179 6.83 -9.90 6.31
CA ALA A 179 6.03 -10.76 7.16
C ALA A 179 6.67 -12.14 7.35
N TRP A 180 6.34 -12.80 8.45
CA TRP A 180 6.59 -14.21 8.69
C TRP A 180 5.52 -15.06 8.03
N TRP A 181 5.95 -16.07 7.28
CA TRP A 181 5.10 -17.00 6.55
C TRP A 181 5.37 -18.41 7.01
N LYS A 182 4.34 -19.21 7.18
CA LYS A 182 4.41 -20.64 7.43
C LYS A 182 4.17 -21.37 6.13
N CYS A 183 5.18 -22.12 5.67
CA CYS A 183 5.04 -22.89 4.43
C CYS A 183 4.01 -24.01 4.60
N PRO A 184 3.02 -24.16 3.70
CA PRO A 184 2.04 -25.23 3.81
C PRO A 184 2.61 -26.62 3.48
N VAL A 185 3.78 -26.68 2.82
CA VAL A 185 4.45 -27.93 2.42
C VAL A 185 5.41 -28.41 3.51
N CYS A 186 6.40 -27.59 3.86
CA CYS A 186 7.45 -28.00 4.80
C CYS A 186 7.17 -27.59 6.24
N THR A 187 6.08 -26.86 6.51
CA THR A 187 5.68 -26.29 7.82
C THR A 187 6.66 -25.28 8.42
N GLY A 188 7.83 -25.10 7.81
CA GLY A 188 8.86 -24.15 8.25
C GLY A 188 8.41 -22.69 8.08
N GLU A 189 8.83 -21.87 9.04
CA GLU A 189 8.52 -20.44 9.07
C GLU A 189 9.67 -19.62 8.47
N TYR A 190 9.33 -18.68 7.59
CA TYR A 190 10.32 -17.87 6.88
C TYR A 190 9.82 -16.44 6.68
N GLN A 191 10.75 -15.50 6.58
CA GLN A 191 10.43 -14.11 6.29
C GLN A 191 10.43 -13.83 4.79
N GLN A 192 9.44 -13.07 4.34
CA GLN A 192 9.38 -12.55 2.98
C GLN A 192 8.57 -11.25 2.93
N VAL A 193 8.97 -10.32 2.07
CA VAL A 193 8.22 -9.10 1.76
C VAL A 193 6.86 -9.47 1.16
N ILE A 194 5.77 -8.88 1.66
CA ILE A 194 4.39 -9.22 1.22
C ILE A 194 4.23 -9.06 -0.29
N LYS A 195 4.63 -7.91 -0.87
CA LYS A 195 4.50 -7.70 -2.33
C LYS A 195 5.25 -8.74 -3.16
N GLU A 196 6.31 -9.34 -2.62
CA GLU A 196 7.11 -10.36 -3.32
C GLU A 196 6.48 -11.75 -3.26
N LYS A 197 5.50 -11.98 -2.38
CA LYS A 197 4.81 -13.27 -2.24
C LYS A 197 4.09 -13.69 -3.53
N PHE A 198 3.64 -12.71 -4.32
CA PHE A 198 2.81 -12.91 -5.50
C PHE A 198 3.60 -13.03 -6.82
N TYR A 199 4.88 -12.63 -6.83
CA TYR A 199 5.68 -12.60 -8.07
C TYR A 199 6.44 -13.90 -8.34
N ARG A 200 6.56 -14.81 -7.37
CA ARG A 200 7.40 -16.01 -7.49
C ARG A 200 6.61 -17.26 -7.10
N ASP A 201 6.52 -18.19 -8.03
CA ASP A 201 6.13 -19.56 -7.71
C ASP A 201 7.10 -20.14 -6.67
N ASN A 202 6.54 -20.81 -5.67
CA ASN A 202 7.25 -21.52 -4.62
C ASN A 202 8.19 -20.63 -3.78
N SER A 203 7.63 -19.65 -3.07
CA SER A 203 8.42 -18.64 -2.35
C SER A 203 9.20 -19.13 -1.12
N CYS A 204 8.96 -20.37 -0.67
CA CYS A 204 9.59 -20.92 0.53
C CYS A 204 11.09 -21.23 0.28
N PRO A 205 12.02 -20.64 1.06
CA PRO A 205 13.45 -20.85 0.89
C PRO A 205 13.90 -22.28 1.24
N TYR A 206 13.14 -22.98 2.09
CA TYR A 206 13.41 -24.38 2.45
C TYR A 206 13.03 -25.33 1.32
N CYS A 207 11.82 -25.20 0.76
CA CYS A 207 11.37 -26.01 -0.38
C CYS A 207 12.26 -25.83 -1.62
N ARG A 208 12.91 -24.66 -1.74
CA ARG A 208 13.87 -24.35 -2.82
C ARG A 208 15.32 -24.72 -2.51
N ASN A 209 15.61 -25.34 -1.37
CA ASN A 209 16.97 -25.68 -0.93
C ASN A 209 17.92 -24.47 -0.83
N GLN A 210 17.38 -23.26 -0.65
CA GLN A 210 18.15 -22.05 -0.40
C GLN A 210 18.51 -21.87 1.07
N LYS A 211 17.68 -22.42 1.96
CA LYS A 211 17.94 -22.55 3.41
C LYS A 211 17.72 -23.99 3.84
N VAL A 212 18.40 -24.38 4.91
CA VAL A 212 18.24 -25.71 5.53
C VAL A 212 17.18 -25.65 6.62
N LEU A 213 16.28 -26.63 6.58
CA LEU A 213 15.30 -26.95 7.60
C LEU A 213 15.55 -28.40 8.03
N LYS A 214 16.05 -28.55 9.25
CA LYS A 214 16.31 -29.85 9.86
C LYS A 214 15.03 -30.69 9.91
N GLY A 215 15.13 -31.96 9.55
CA GLY A 215 14.01 -32.89 9.43
C GLY A 215 13.24 -32.79 8.11
N PHE A 216 13.65 -31.91 7.18
CA PHE A 216 12.96 -31.73 5.90
C PHE A 216 13.91 -31.83 4.70
N ASN A 217 14.83 -30.88 4.55
CA ASN A 217 15.73 -30.80 3.39
C ASN A 217 17.22 -30.83 3.74
N ASP A 218 17.55 -31.09 5.00
CA ASP A 218 18.92 -31.37 5.39
C ASP A 218 19.41 -32.72 4.85
N LEU A 219 20.73 -32.87 4.75
CA LEU A 219 21.38 -34.03 4.19
C LEU A 219 21.09 -35.30 5.01
N ALA A 220 21.05 -35.21 6.34
CA ALA A 220 20.79 -36.38 7.18
C ALA A 220 19.39 -36.94 6.96
N THR A 221 18.39 -36.06 6.82
CA THR A 221 16.99 -36.46 6.52
C THR A 221 16.85 -36.97 5.09
N THR A 222 17.33 -36.21 4.10
CA THR A 222 17.12 -36.55 2.68
C THR A 222 17.97 -37.73 2.19
N GLN A 223 19.11 -37.99 2.85
CA GLN A 223 20.07 -39.01 2.46
C GLN A 223 20.42 -39.94 3.63
N GLN A 224 19.40 -40.39 4.36
CA GLN A 224 19.55 -41.20 5.57
C GLN A 224 20.45 -42.44 5.38
N SER A 225 20.33 -43.13 4.23
CA SER A 225 21.14 -44.30 3.92
C SER A 225 22.64 -44.02 3.77
N LEU A 226 23.05 -42.77 3.54
CA LEU A 226 24.46 -42.37 3.41
C LEU A 226 25.08 -41.95 4.74
N MET A 227 24.30 -41.85 5.82
CA MET A 227 24.83 -41.40 7.11
C MET A 227 25.84 -42.39 7.69
N ASN A 228 25.77 -43.67 7.31
CA ASN A 228 26.78 -44.67 7.64
C ASN A 228 28.13 -44.43 6.95
N GLU A 229 28.13 -43.71 5.83
CA GLU A 229 29.34 -43.31 5.11
C GLU A 229 29.85 -41.93 5.56
N TRP A 230 29.12 -41.19 6.39
CA TRP A 230 29.56 -39.88 6.85
C TRP A 230 30.66 -40.01 7.90
N ASP A 231 31.81 -39.37 7.69
CA ASP A 231 32.87 -39.37 8.70
C ASP A 231 32.62 -38.26 9.73
N TYR A 232 31.90 -38.59 10.81
CA TYR A 232 31.55 -37.65 11.87
C TYR A 232 32.76 -37.01 12.55
N VAL A 233 33.87 -37.73 12.67
CA VAL A 233 35.08 -37.26 13.35
C VAL A 233 35.78 -36.24 12.48
N ASN A 234 36.05 -36.59 11.22
CA ASN A 234 36.76 -35.72 10.30
C ASN A 234 35.92 -34.54 9.80
N ASN A 235 34.59 -34.61 9.93
CA ASN A 235 33.69 -33.51 9.60
C ASN A 235 33.28 -32.65 10.81
N LEU A 236 33.69 -32.99 12.04
CA LEU A 236 33.25 -32.33 13.27
C LEU A 236 33.35 -30.80 13.22
N LEU A 237 34.44 -30.28 12.64
CA LEU A 237 34.71 -28.85 12.48
C LEU A 237 34.43 -28.31 11.07
N ILE A 238 33.93 -29.15 10.16
CA ILE A 238 33.69 -28.79 8.76
C ILE A 238 32.21 -28.58 8.51
N ALA A 239 31.38 -29.56 8.86
CA ALA A 239 29.95 -29.54 8.56
C ALA A 239 29.18 -30.53 9.45
N ASN A 240 27.96 -30.16 9.79
CA ASN A 240 26.98 -31.07 10.36
C ASN A 240 25.97 -31.48 9.27
N PRO A 241 25.69 -32.78 9.06
CA PRO A 241 24.76 -33.22 8.03
C PRO A 241 23.32 -32.72 8.25
N THR A 242 22.95 -32.23 9.45
CA THR A 242 21.64 -31.58 9.68
C THR A 242 21.60 -30.10 9.32
N GLU A 243 22.71 -29.51 8.88
CA GLU A 243 22.86 -28.07 8.61
C GLU A 243 23.22 -27.76 7.14
N ILE A 244 23.30 -28.78 6.30
CA ILE A 244 23.60 -28.67 4.87
C ILE A 244 22.58 -29.45 4.05
N THR A 245 22.35 -29.06 2.80
CA THR A 245 21.50 -29.82 1.86
C THR A 245 22.33 -30.75 0.98
N GLU A 246 21.64 -31.64 0.24
CA GLU A 246 22.25 -32.49 -0.78
C GLU A 246 22.90 -31.71 -1.95
N LEU A 247 22.59 -30.42 -2.09
CA LEU A 247 23.13 -29.52 -3.12
C LEU A 247 24.35 -28.72 -2.65
N SER A 248 24.82 -28.95 -1.43
CA SER A 248 25.94 -28.20 -0.85
C SER A 248 27.23 -28.38 -1.66
N ASN A 249 27.95 -27.28 -1.86
CA ASN A 249 29.29 -27.25 -2.45
C ASN A 249 30.39 -27.59 -1.44
N MET A 250 30.06 -27.81 -0.17
CA MET A 250 31.04 -28.10 0.86
C MET A 250 31.71 -29.46 0.61
N SER A 251 33.04 -29.47 0.66
CA SER A 251 33.85 -30.69 0.58
C SER A 251 33.99 -31.31 1.96
N VAL A 252 33.45 -32.51 2.12
CA VAL A 252 33.39 -33.24 3.39
C VAL A 252 33.97 -34.63 3.24
N TRP A 253 34.36 -35.23 4.35
CA TRP A 253 34.96 -36.56 4.43
C TRP A 253 33.91 -37.66 4.45
N TRP A 254 34.14 -38.68 3.63
CA TRP A 254 33.32 -39.87 3.53
C TRP A 254 34.16 -41.12 3.80
N ILE A 255 33.53 -42.09 4.48
CA ILE A 255 33.99 -43.47 4.64
C ILE A 255 33.56 -44.24 3.39
N CYS A 256 34.49 -44.89 2.71
CA CYS A 256 34.15 -45.67 1.53
C CYS A 256 33.29 -46.89 1.88
N GLN A 257 32.19 -47.07 1.14
CA GLN A 257 31.31 -48.23 1.26
C GLN A 257 32.01 -49.56 0.94
N GLU A 258 32.97 -49.56 0.01
CA GLU A 258 33.68 -50.79 -0.42
C GLU A 258 34.87 -51.14 0.48
N ASN A 259 35.48 -50.14 1.12
CA ASN A 259 36.63 -50.35 2.00
C ASN A 259 36.55 -49.37 3.20
N PRO A 260 36.19 -49.86 4.39
CA PRO A 260 36.07 -49.04 5.59
C PRO A 260 37.36 -48.37 6.07
N ASP A 261 38.53 -48.70 5.51
CA ASP A 261 39.79 -48.02 5.82
C ASP A 261 40.04 -46.81 4.90
N HIS A 262 39.29 -46.70 3.78
CA HIS A 262 39.39 -45.55 2.89
C HIS A 262 38.57 -44.37 3.42
N ARG A 263 39.24 -43.20 3.53
CA ARG A 263 38.61 -41.89 3.73
C ARG A 263 38.88 -41.02 2.52
N TYR A 264 37.85 -40.38 1.99
CA TYR A 264 38.00 -39.49 0.84
C TYR A 264 37.14 -38.25 0.98
N LYS A 265 37.68 -37.12 0.52
CA LYS A 265 37.03 -35.83 0.54
C LYS A 265 36.43 -35.52 -0.83
N ILE A 266 35.17 -35.12 -0.88
CA ILE A 266 34.46 -34.73 -2.10
C ILE A 266 33.33 -33.75 -1.74
N GLN A 267 32.91 -32.92 -2.70
CA GLN A 267 31.74 -32.06 -2.50
C GLN A 267 30.49 -32.89 -2.28
N VAL A 268 29.62 -32.47 -1.36
CA VAL A 268 28.35 -33.15 -1.07
C VAL A 268 27.51 -33.29 -2.34
N LYS A 269 27.29 -32.20 -3.09
CA LYS A 269 26.55 -32.26 -4.37
C LYS A 269 27.16 -33.25 -5.36
N GLU A 270 28.48 -33.34 -5.41
CA GLU A 270 29.17 -34.23 -6.34
C GLU A 270 28.99 -35.69 -5.90
N ARG A 271 29.12 -35.99 -4.60
CA ARG A 271 28.80 -37.32 -4.04
C ARG A 271 27.38 -37.77 -4.41
N MET A 272 26.40 -36.85 -4.41
CA MET A 272 25.04 -37.13 -4.83
C MET A 272 24.94 -37.43 -6.32
N THR A 273 25.67 -36.71 -7.18
CA THR A 273 25.71 -37.02 -8.62
C THR A 273 26.32 -38.40 -8.91
N TYR A 274 27.38 -38.80 -8.19
CA TYR A 274 27.96 -40.14 -8.30
C TYR A 274 26.94 -41.22 -7.91
N ARG A 275 26.23 -41.01 -6.80
CA ARG A 275 25.15 -41.91 -6.36
C ARG A 275 24.05 -42.02 -7.42
N LYS A 276 23.50 -40.90 -7.87
CA LYS A 276 22.42 -40.86 -8.89
C LYS A 276 22.83 -41.56 -10.20
N ARG A 277 24.13 -41.58 -10.51
CA ARG A 277 24.69 -42.24 -11.71
C ARG A 277 25.18 -43.67 -11.46
N ASN A 278 25.01 -44.23 -10.26
CA ASN A 278 25.54 -45.54 -9.85
C ASN A 278 27.06 -45.68 -10.13
N LYS A 279 27.83 -44.61 -9.89
CA LYS A 279 29.29 -44.59 -10.08
C LYS A 279 30.02 -44.56 -8.74
N LYS A 280 31.19 -45.20 -8.70
CA LYS A 280 32.10 -45.15 -7.54
C LYS A 280 32.58 -43.71 -7.30
N ALA A 281 32.35 -43.20 -6.09
CA ALA A 281 32.77 -41.84 -5.69
C ALA A 281 34.16 -41.82 -5.06
N CYS A 282 34.58 -42.90 -4.40
CA CYS A 282 35.86 -42.95 -3.69
C CYS A 282 37.04 -42.78 -4.65
N SER A 283 37.76 -41.66 -4.52
CA SER A 283 38.96 -41.36 -5.33
C SER A 283 40.09 -42.36 -5.09
N ILE A 284 40.09 -43.04 -3.94
CA ILE A 284 41.02 -44.11 -3.59
C ILE A 284 40.76 -45.36 -4.42
N CYS A 285 39.52 -45.87 -4.39
CA CYS A 285 39.12 -47.05 -5.18
C CYS A 285 39.26 -46.82 -6.68
N LYS A 286 39.19 -45.56 -7.15
CA LYS A 286 39.38 -45.20 -8.55
C LYS A 286 40.84 -45.05 -8.99
N GLY A 287 41.80 -45.15 -8.07
CA GLY A 287 43.22 -45.01 -8.39
C GLY A 287 43.63 -43.61 -8.87
N TYR A 288 42.86 -42.57 -8.57
CA TYR A 288 43.18 -41.21 -9.00
C TYR A 288 44.42 -40.67 -8.29
N ARG A 289 45.20 -39.83 -8.99
CA ARG A 289 46.30 -39.05 -8.40
C ARG A 289 45.70 -38.02 -7.45
N ARG A 290 46.19 -37.96 -6.21
CA ARG A 290 45.61 -37.14 -5.13
C ARG A 290 46.71 -36.39 -4.42
N LYS A 291 46.38 -35.21 -3.90
CA LYS A 291 47.20 -34.59 -2.85
C LYS A 291 46.99 -35.38 -1.56
N GLN A 292 48.05 -35.57 -0.79
CA GLN A 292 47.95 -36.21 0.52
C GLN A 292 47.22 -35.24 1.46
N GLU A 293 45.99 -35.59 1.82
CA GLU A 293 45.20 -34.84 2.78
C GLU A 293 45.22 -35.58 4.12
N HIS A 294 45.51 -34.86 5.20
CA HIS A 294 45.57 -35.41 6.54
C HIS A 294 44.16 -35.50 7.12
N PHE A 295 43.84 -36.65 7.70
CA PHE A 295 42.62 -36.92 8.43
C PHE A 295 42.97 -37.69 9.70
N VAL A 296 42.11 -37.60 10.71
CA VAL A 296 42.29 -38.32 11.97
C VAL A 296 42.09 -39.81 11.69
N GLN A 297 43.16 -40.59 11.85
CA GLN A 297 43.11 -42.04 11.80
C GLN A 297 42.79 -42.57 13.20
N PHE A 298 41.65 -43.25 13.36
CA PHE A 298 41.46 -44.08 14.54
C PHE A 298 42.37 -45.31 14.42
N LYS A 299 43.24 -45.53 15.41
CA LYS A 299 43.79 -46.87 15.62
C LYS A 299 42.62 -47.76 15.99
N LYS A 300 42.35 -48.81 15.18
CA LYS A 300 41.53 -49.93 15.65
C LYS A 300 42.25 -50.46 16.88
N ASP A 301 41.66 -50.34 18.06
CA ASP A 301 42.13 -51.08 19.23
C ASP A 301 42.05 -52.55 18.83
N ILE A 302 43.20 -53.13 18.52
CA ILE A 302 43.35 -54.56 18.33
C ILE A 302 43.13 -55.12 19.72
N LYS A 303 41.88 -55.53 20.01
CA LYS A 303 41.61 -56.43 21.12
C LYS A 303 42.42 -57.70 20.82
N LYS A 304 43.58 -57.80 21.48
CA LYS A 304 44.30 -59.06 21.68
C LYS A 304 43.44 -60.00 22.51
#